data_AF-A0A165YJM8-F1
#
_entry.id   AF-A0A165YJM8-F1
#
_cell.length_a   1.000
_cell.length_b   1.000
_cell.length_c   1.000
_cell.angle_alpha   90.00
_cell.angle_beta   90.00
_cell.angle_gamma   90.00
#
_symmetry.space_group_name_H-M   'P 1'
#
loop_
_entity.id
_entity.type
_entity.pdbx_description
1 polymer ?
#
loop_
_entity_poly.entity_id
_entity_poly.type
_entity_poly.pdbx_seq_one_letter_code
_entity_poly.pdbx_strand_id
1 'polypeptide(L)'
;MSSEKAALLPKRSAEDGKYVLVIHGGAGTMSRERSTPEQRALYHATLKEALRTGHAVLKEGGEALDATVAAVTVLENCPLFNAGKGAVFNTAGKNELEASIA
;
A
#
# COMPACT_ATOMS: atom_id res chain seq x y z
N MET A 1 23.18 -5.45 5.81
CA MET A 1 22.05 -5.84 6.69
C MET A 1 21.52 -7.14 6.14
N SER A 2 21.79 -8.23 6.86
CA SER A 2 21.65 -9.61 6.42
C SER A 2 20.18 -9.96 6.15
N SER A 3 19.97 -10.80 5.13
CA SER A 3 18.70 -11.39 4.73
C SER A 3 18.04 -12.14 5.90
N GLU A 4 17.06 -11.53 6.56
CA GLU A 4 16.19 -12.23 7.52
C GLU A 4 15.03 -12.95 6.84
N LYS A 5 14.72 -12.60 5.58
CA LYS A 5 13.68 -13.26 4.80
C LYS A 5 14.29 -14.24 3.80
N ALA A 6 14.60 -15.45 4.28
CA ALA A 6 14.71 -16.59 3.36
C ALA A 6 13.30 -16.92 2.87
N ALA A 7 13.11 -17.03 1.56
CA ALA A 7 11.83 -17.43 0.99
C ALA A 7 11.46 -18.82 1.54
N LEU A 8 10.35 -18.91 2.27
CA LEU A 8 9.88 -20.16 2.87
C LEU A 8 9.24 -21.07 1.81
N LEU A 9 8.78 -20.47 0.71
CA LEU A 9 8.21 -21.14 -0.44
C LEU A 9 9.12 -20.99 -1.66
N PRO A 10 9.18 -21.99 -2.54
CA PRO A 10 9.84 -21.84 -3.83
C PRO A 10 9.19 -20.70 -4.61
N LYS A 11 9.99 -19.89 -5.32
CA LYS A 11 9.46 -18.87 -6.22
C LYS A 11 8.49 -19.52 -7.20
N ARG A 12 7.27 -19.01 -7.27
CA ARG A 12 6.32 -19.42 -8.32
C ARG A 12 6.90 -18.99 -9.67
N SER A 13 6.77 -19.85 -10.67
CA SER A 13 7.10 -19.44 -12.03
C SER A 13 6.12 -18.34 -12.46
N ALA A 14 6.55 -17.47 -13.38
CA ALA A 14 5.70 -16.38 -13.89
C ALA A 14 4.38 -16.90 -14.53
N GLU A 15 4.36 -18.19 -14.88
CA GLU A 15 3.23 -18.89 -15.51
C GLU A 15 2.25 -19.53 -14.50
N ASP A 16 2.60 -19.59 -13.21
CA ASP A 16 1.90 -20.45 -12.22
C ASP A 16 0.68 -19.83 -11.51
N GLY A 17 0.10 -18.75 -12.02
CA GLY A 17 -1.23 -18.37 -11.54
C GLY A 17 -1.73 -16.97 -11.90
N LYS A 18 -3.04 -16.89 -12.10
CA LYS A 18 -3.77 -15.63 -12.09
C LYS A 18 -3.76 -15.09 -10.65
N TYR A 19 -3.14 -13.93 -10.45
CA TYR A 19 -3.24 -13.19 -9.20
C TYR A 19 -4.08 -11.93 -9.37
N VAL A 20 -4.68 -11.47 -8.27
CA VAL A 20 -5.39 -10.20 -8.21
C VAL A 20 -4.85 -9.46 -6.99
N LEU A 21 -4.32 -8.26 -7.22
CA LEU A 21 -3.92 -7.34 -6.16
C LEU A 21 -4.93 -6.20 -6.10
N VAL A 22 -5.49 -5.96 -4.92
CA VAL A 22 -6.40 -4.86 -4.63
C VAL A 22 -5.83 -4.03 -3.50
N ILE A 23 -5.94 -2.71 -3.60
CA ILE A 23 -5.51 -1.76 -2.57
C ILE A 23 -6.64 -0.78 -2.27
N HIS A 24 -6.63 -0.16 -1.08
CA HIS A 24 -7.47 0.99 -0.77
C HIS A 24 -6.68 2.04 0.02
N GLY A 25 -7.09 3.31 -0.09
CA GLY A 25 -6.55 4.42 0.70
C GLY A 25 -7.41 4.82 1.91
N GLY A 26 -8.47 4.05 2.19
CA GLY A 26 -9.49 4.36 3.19
C GLY A 26 -10.85 4.62 2.56
N ALA A 27 -11.92 4.50 3.36
CA ALA A 27 -13.29 4.80 2.97
C ALA A 27 -13.92 5.74 4.00
N GLY A 28 -14.89 6.57 3.59
CA GLY A 28 -15.54 7.52 4.50
C GLY A 28 -16.05 8.77 3.80
N THR A 29 -15.89 9.94 4.43
CA THR A 29 -16.45 11.23 4.01
C THR A 29 -15.74 11.88 2.83
N MET A 30 -15.30 11.09 1.85
CA MET A 30 -14.74 11.59 0.59
C MET A 30 -15.86 12.15 -0.29
N SER A 31 -16.06 13.46 -0.26
CA SER A 31 -17.01 14.15 -1.15
C SER A 31 -16.26 14.68 -2.38
N ARG A 32 -16.78 14.37 -3.57
CA ARG A 32 -16.23 14.84 -4.84
C ARG A 32 -16.38 16.36 -4.97
N GLU A 33 -17.44 16.92 -4.41
CA GLU A 33 -17.75 18.34 -4.37
C GLU A 33 -16.75 19.11 -3.51
N ARG A 34 -16.20 18.45 -2.47
CA ARG A 34 -15.24 19.04 -1.53
C ARG A 34 -13.77 18.82 -1.93
N SER A 35 -13.50 18.27 -3.11
CA SER A 35 -12.14 18.02 -3.59
C SER A 35 -11.87 18.74 -4.91
N THR A 36 -10.63 19.18 -5.13
CA THR A 36 -10.22 19.72 -6.43
C THR A 36 -9.83 18.60 -7.41
N PRO A 37 -9.85 18.85 -8.73
CA PRO A 37 -9.31 17.91 -9.72
C PRO A 37 -7.86 17.52 -9.45
N GLU A 38 -7.04 18.46 -9.02
CA GLU A 38 -5.61 18.26 -8.75
C GLU A 38 -5.41 17.35 -7.54
N GLN A 39 -6.17 17.57 -6.46
CA GLN A 39 -6.16 16.68 -5.31
C GLN A 39 -6.53 15.25 -5.70
N ARG A 40 -7.60 15.06 -6.49
CA ARG A 40 -7.98 13.73 -6.98
C ARG A 40 -6.89 13.11 -7.84
N ALA A 41 -6.27 13.88 -8.72
CA ALA A 41 -5.17 13.41 -9.56
C ALA A 41 -3.98 12.91 -8.70
N LEU A 42 -3.65 13.60 -7.62
CA LEU A 42 -2.62 13.17 -6.67
C LEU A 42 -2.99 11.84 -6.00
N TYR A 43 -4.21 11.70 -5.47
CA TYR A 43 -4.68 10.43 -4.88
C TYR A 43 -4.61 9.28 -5.90
N HIS A 44 -5.09 9.49 -7.12
CA HIS A 44 -5.05 8.47 -8.18
C HIS A 44 -3.62 8.13 -8.61
N ALA A 45 -2.71 9.11 -8.64
CA ALA A 45 -1.31 8.88 -8.96
C ALA A 45 -0.64 7.98 -7.90
N THR A 46 -0.82 8.28 -6.62
CA THR A 46 -0.22 7.47 -5.54
C THR A 46 -0.87 6.09 -5.42
N LEU A 47 -2.19 5.95 -5.60
CA LEU A 47 -2.83 4.62 -5.66
C LEU A 47 -2.28 3.80 -6.83
N LYS A 48 -2.07 4.42 -7.99
CA LYS A 48 -1.46 3.74 -9.14
C LYS A 48 -0.01 3.33 -8.84
N GLU A 49 0.76 4.17 -8.17
CA GLU A 49 2.11 3.85 -7.73
C GLU A 49 2.12 2.66 -6.78
N ALA A 50 1.36 2.70 -5.69
CA ALA A 50 1.26 1.62 -4.71
C ALA A 50 0.87 0.29 -5.36
N LEU A 51 -0.13 0.31 -6.24
CA LEU A 51 -0.58 -0.88 -6.97
C LEU A 51 0.52 -1.43 -7.88
N ARG A 52 1.23 -0.56 -8.62
CA ARG A 52 2.32 -0.98 -9.51
C ARG A 52 3.51 -1.53 -8.74
N THR A 53 3.83 -0.96 -7.59
CA THR A 53 4.92 -1.41 -6.71
C THR A 53 4.64 -2.82 -6.19
N GLY A 54 3.45 -3.08 -5.63
CA GLY A 54 3.08 -4.44 -5.21
C GLY A 54 2.96 -5.42 -6.39
N HIS A 55 2.40 -4.98 -7.52
CA HIS A 55 2.31 -5.80 -8.73
C HIS A 55 3.68 -6.20 -9.28
N ALA A 56 4.70 -5.33 -9.20
CA ALA A 56 6.05 -5.65 -9.65
C ALA A 56 6.62 -6.85 -8.87
N VAL A 57 6.41 -6.90 -7.55
CA VAL A 57 6.81 -8.03 -6.70
C VAL A 57 6.15 -9.33 -7.16
N LEU A 58 4.84 -9.34 -7.40
CA LEU A 58 4.12 -10.53 -7.88
C LEU A 58 4.59 -10.95 -9.28
N LYS A 59 4.81 -9.98 -10.18
CA LYS A 59 5.30 -10.22 -11.54
C LYS A 59 6.68 -10.88 -11.56
N GLU A 60 7.52 -10.59 -10.57
CA GLU A 60 8.86 -11.16 -10.41
C GLU A 60 8.87 -12.51 -9.67
N GLY A 61 7.68 -13.08 -9.40
CA GLY A 61 7.52 -14.35 -8.68
C GLY A 61 7.71 -14.23 -7.17
N GLY A 62 7.59 -13.02 -6.61
CA GLY A 62 7.63 -12.76 -5.18
C GLY A 62 6.36 -13.21 -4.44
N GLU A 63 6.44 -13.24 -3.11
CA GLU A 63 5.31 -13.67 -2.27
C GLU A 63 4.22 -12.60 -2.18
N ALA A 64 2.96 -13.03 -2.00
CA ALA A 64 1.83 -12.12 -1.82
C ALA A 64 2.00 -11.18 -0.61
N LEU A 65 2.67 -11.68 0.44
CA LEU A 65 3.00 -10.89 1.62
C LEU A 65 3.95 -9.74 1.28
N ASP A 66 5.00 -10.01 0.48
CA ASP A 66 5.94 -8.98 0.05
C ASP A 66 5.27 -7.93 -0.83
N ALA A 67 4.40 -8.36 -1.74
CA ALA A 67 3.63 -7.45 -2.58
C ALA A 67 2.72 -6.53 -1.75
N THR A 68 2.08 -7.08 -0.71
CA THR A 68 1.25 -6.33 0.24
C THR A 68 2.09 -5.31 1.00
N VAL A 69 3.21 -5.72 1.58
CA VAL A 69 4.14 -4.81 2.30
C VAL A 69 4.60 -3.69 1.38
N ALA A 70 5.01 -4.02 0.15
CA ALA A 70 5.51 -3.05 -0.81
C ALA A 70 4.44 -2.01 -1.20
N ALA A 71 3.19 -2.43 -1.40
CA ALA A 71 2.08 -1.53 -1.69
C ALA A 71 1.72 -0.63 -0.50
N VAL A 72 1.59 -1.21 0.71
CA VAL A 72 1.26 -0.47 1.93
C VAL A 72 2.35 0.53 2.29
N THR A 73 3.63 0.17 2.11
CA THR A 73 4.77 1.08 2.36
C THR A 73 4.69 2.36 1.52
N VAL A 74 4.19 2.28 0.28
CA VAL A 74 3.98 3.48 -0.55
C VAL A 74 2.89 4.38 0.05
N LEU A 75 1.79 3.78 0.53
CA LEU A 75 0.70 4.51 1.15
C LEU A 75 1.12 5.16 2.48
N GLU A 76 1.84 4.42 3.35
CA GLU A 76 2.36 4.92 4.63
C GLU A 76 3.39 6.03 4.48
N ASN A 77 4.11 6.08 3.36
CA ASN A 77 5.07 7.15 3.10
C ASN A 77 4.43 8.41 2.50
N CYS A 78 3.14 8.35 2.13
CA CYS A 78 2.45 9.44 1.46
C CYS A 78 1.53 10.21 2.41
N PRO A 79 1.74 11.53 2.60
CA PRO A 79 0.94 12.37 3.51
C PRO A 79 -0.53 12.52 3.16
N LEU A 80 -0.97 12.00 2.01
CA LEU A 80 -2.37 12.03 1.59
C LEU A 80 -3.22 10.95 2.26
N PHE A 81 -2.60 9.89 2.79
CA PHE A 81 -3.32 8.75 3.36
C PHE A 81 -3.17 8.73 4.87
N ASN A 82 -4.24 8.33 5.56
CA ASN A 82 -4.23 8.18 7.02
C ASN A 82 -3.51 6.89 7.43
N ALA A 83 -2.20 6.85 7.21
CA ALA A 83 -1.28 5.80 7.63
C ALA A 83 0.14 6.38 7.66
N GLY A 84 1.00 5.93 8.58
CA GLY A 84 2.38 6.38 8.68
C GLY A 84 2.53 7.92 8.64
N LYS A 85 3.27 8.43 7.64
CA LYS A 85 3.38 9.86 7.32
C LYS A 85 2.06 10.33 6.73
N GLY A 86 1.17 10.84 7.56
CA GLY A 86 -0.21 11.20 7.16
C GLY A 86 -1.26 10.75 8.16
N ALA A 87 -0.84 9.98 9.17
CA ALA A 87 -1.69 9.58 10.28
C ALA A 87 -2.37 10.78 10.97
N VAL A 88 -3.64 10.59 11.31
CA VAL A 88 -4.42 11.55 12.08
C VAL A 88 -3.95 11.61 13.54
N PHE A 89 -4.38 12.66 14.23
CA PHE A 89 -4.07 12.86 15.64
C PHE A 89 -5.14 12.26 16.55
N ASN A 90 -4.72 11.71 17.68
CA ASN A 90 -5.60 11.42 18.80
C ASN A 90 -6.01 12.71 19.53
N THR A 91 -6.85 12.59 20.57
CA THR A 91 -7.35 13.74 21.34
C THR A 91 -6.26 14.52 22.08
N ALA A 92 -5.10 13.91 22.32
CA ALA A 92 -3.92 14.54 22.91
C ALA A 92 -2.99 15.18 21.87
N GLY A 93 -3.36 15.19 20.58
CA GLY A 93 -2.54 15.75 19.51
C GLY A 93 -1.31 14.88 19.16
N LYS A 94 -1.37 13.57 19.40
CA LYS A 94 -0.31 12.59 19.08
C LYS A 94 -0.76 11.63 17.99
N ASN A 95 0.20 11.06 17.26
CA ASN A 95 -0.07 9.96 16.33
C ASN A 95 0.22 8.62 17.02
N GLU A 96 -0.76 7.73 16.99
CA GLU A 96 -0.65 6.35 17.45
C GLU A 96 -1.02 5.48 16.25
N LEU A 97 -0.15 4.54 15.88
CA LEU A 97 -0.24 3.79 14.63
C LEU A 97 -0.51 2.31 14.90
N GLU A 98 -1.30 1.70 14.03
CA GLU A 98 -1.57 0.26 14.03
C GLU A 98 -1.39 -0.30 12.62
N ALA A 99 -0.89 -1.53 12.53
CA ALA A 99 -0.78 -2.28 11.29
C ALA A 99 -0.91 -3.78 11.57
N SER A 100 -1.47 -4.52 10.61
CA SER A 100 -1.61 -5.97 10.69
C SER A 100 -1.33 -6.59 9.32
N ILE A 101 -0.73 -7.77 9.32
CA ILE A 101 -0.47 -8.53 8.09
C ILE A 101 -0.63 -10.04 8.41
N ALA A 102 -1.17 -10.81 7.47
CA ALA A 102 -1.47 -12.23 7.62
C ALA A 102 -1.23 -13.00 6.32
#